data_AF-A0A975LA25-F1
#
_entry.id   AF-A0A975LA25-F1
#
_cell.length_a   1.000
_cell.length_b   1.000
_cell.length_c   1.000
_cell.angle_alpha   90.00
_cell.angle_beta   90.00
_cell.angle_gamma   90.00
#
_symmetry.space_group_name_H-M   'P 1'
#
loop_
_entity.id
_entity.type
_entity.pdbx_description
1 polymer ?
#
loop_
_entity_poly.entity_id
_entity_poly.type
_entity_poly.pdbx_seq_one_letter_code
_entity_poly.pdbx_strand_id
1 'polypeptide(L)'
;MDEAMLDYAACMRDAGFDMPDPDPDSGMISLPTMEEPDEEMMAAMEECESLLPVDENAPSEEEQFEIDLRIAECLRENGVDVPDPEPGMGLGIPIEPDDDEHMAAVSTCTGAEEGGGVELESVEGDS
;
A
#
# COMPACT_ATOMS: atom_id res chain seq x y z
N MET A 1 2.99 -14.85 17.77
CA MET A 1 1.85 -15.26 16.94
C MET A 1 0.64 -14.58 17.50
N ASP A 2 0.15 -13.59 16.78
CA ASP A 2 -0.96 -12.75 17.21
C ASP A 2 -2.27 -13.50 17.00
N GLU A 3 -3.04 -13.65 18.08
CA GLU A 3 -4.30 -14.42 18.10
C GLU A 3 -5.31 -13.85 17.09
N ALA A 4 -5.35 -12.53 16.93
CA ALA A 4 -6.20 -11.87 15.93
C ALA A 4 -5.89 -12.29 14.49
N MET A 5 -4.61 -12.52 14.15
CA MET A 5 -4.24 -12.99 12.81
C MET A 5 -4.62 -14.45 12.58
N LEU A 6 -4.63 -15.27 13.64
CA LEU A 6 -5.13 -16.64 13.57
C LEU A 6 -6.65 -16.68 13.40
N ASP A 7 -7.37 -15.80 14.09
CA ASP A 7 -8.83 -15.66 13.97
C ASP A 7 -9.23 -15.16 12.59
N TYR A 8 -8.49 -14.20 12.02
CA TYR A 8 -8.65 -13.76 10.64
C TYR A 8 -8.45 -14.91 9.64
N ALA A 9 -7.35 -15.68 9.77
CA ALA A 9 -7.09 -16.82 8.90
C ALA A 9 -8.16 -17.92 9.04
N ALA A 10 -8.68 -18.14 10.25
CA ALA A 10 -9.77 -19.07 10.49
C ALA A 10 -11.09 -18.60 9.85
N CYS A 11 -11.43 -17.31 9.98
CA CYS A 11 -12.61 -16.70 9.37
C CYS A 11 -12.60 -16.84 7.84
N MET A 12 -11.45 -16.60 7.20
CA MET A 12 -11.30 -16.76 5.74
C MET A 12 -11.48 -18.20 5.29
N ARG A 13 -10.98 -19.18 6.08
CA ARG A 13 -11.23 -20.61 5.83
C ARG A 13 -12.69 -21.00 5.98
N ASP A 14 -13.40 -20.41 6.95
CA ASP A 14 -14.83 -20.60 7.14
C ASP A 14 -15.65 -19.99 5.99
N ALA A 15 -15.19 -18.87 5.41
CA ALA A 15 -15.76 -18.26 4.21
C ALA A 15 -15.50 -19.07 2.93
N GLY A 16 -14.61 -20.07 2.98
CA GLY A 16 -14.29 -20.97 1.88
C GLY A 16 -12.97 -20.69 1.17
N PHE A 17 -12.17 -19.73 1.65
CA PHE A 17 -10.85 -19.41 1.12
C PHE A 17 -9.76 -20.13 1.90
N ASP A 18 -8.91 -20.90 1.22
CA ASP A 18 -7.79 -21.61 1.85
C ASP A 18 -6.67 -20.61 2.22
N MET A 19 -6.79 -20.03 3.41
CA MET A 19 -5.82 -19.10 3.96
C MET A 19 -4.86 -19.82 4.92
N PRO A 20 -3.53 -19.79 4.66
CA PRO A 20 -2.55 -20.35 5.59
C PRO A 20 -2.42 -19.48 6.84
N ASP A 21 -1.99 -20.10 7.95
CA ASP A 21 -1.72 -19.36 9.19
C ASP A 21 -0.52 -18.41 9.01
N PRO A 22 -0.48 -17.29 9.76
CA PRO A 22 0.67 -16.37 9.74
C PRO A 22 1.96 -17.07 10.13
N ASP A 23 3.04 -16.73 9.45
CA ASP A 23 4.35 -17.29 9.75
C ASP A 23 4.81 -16.90 11.17
N PRO A 24 5.30 -17.85 11.98
CA PRO A 24 5.59 -17.60 13.39
C PRO A 24 6.81 -16.69 13.61
N ASP A 25 7.67 -16.53 12.61
CA ASP A 25 8.89 -15.73 12.68
C ASP A 25 8.69 -14.30 12.14
N SER A 26 7.89 -14.13 11.07
CA SER A 26 7.64 -12.84 10.42
C SER A 26 6.29 -12.21 10.77
N GLY A 27 5.32 -12.99 11.28
CA GLY A 27 3.96 -12.52 11.56
C GLY A 27 3.14 -12.20 10.32
N MET A 28 3.63 -12.53 9.12
CA MET A 28 2.95 -12.21 7.86
C MET A 28 2.08 -13.38 7.39
N ILE A 29 0.87 -13.08 6.92
CA ILE A 29 0.00 -14.04 6.24
C ILE A 29 0.41 -14.13 4.77
N SER A 30 0.72 -15.34 4.30
CA SER A 30 1.02 -15.57 2.89
C SER A 30 -0.28 -15.74 2.12
N LEU A 31 -0.73 -14.68 1.43
CA LEU A 31 -1.88 -14.78 0.55
C LEU A 31 -1.55 -15.65 -0.67
N PRO A 32 -2.39 -16.64 -1.02
CA PRO A 32 -2.23 -17.38 -2.26
C PRO A 32 -2.30 -16.41 -3.44
N THR A 33 -1.50 -16.67 -4.48
CA THR A 33 -1.54 -15.88 -5.72
C THR A 33 -2.85 -16.18 -6.44
N MET A 34 -3.82 -15.29 -6.32
CA MET A 34 -5.10 -15.39 -7.03
C MET A 34 -4.92 -14.89 -8.47
N GLU A 35 -5.38 -15.66 -9.45
CA GLU A 35 -5.32 -15.28 -10.87
C GLU A 35 -6.34 -14.19 -11.22
N GLU A 36 -7.40 -14.02 -10.41
CA GLU A 36 -8.45 -13.02 -10.61
C GLU A 36 -8.89 -12.39 -9.27
N PRO A 37 -9.26 -11.09 -9.24
CA PRO A 37 -9.88 -10.48 -8.07
C PRO A 37 -11.26 -11.09 -7.86
N ASP A 38 -11.38 -11.92 -6.83
CA ASP A 38 -12.64 -12.57 -6.48
C ASP A 38 -13.44 -11.66 -5.53
N GLU A 39 -14.64 -11.24 -5.95
CA GLU A 39 -15.52 -10.40 -5.12
C GLU A 39 -15.91 -11.10 -3.81
N GLU A 40 -16.07 -12.43 -3.82
CA GLU A 40 -16.38 -13.19 -2.60
C GLU A 40 -15.20 -13.16 -1.62
N MET A 41 -13.96 -13.20 -2.14
CA MET A 41 -12.75 -13.05 -1.33
C MET A 41 -12.66 -11.66 -0.70
N MET A 42 -12.86 -10.59 -1.49
CA MET A 42 -12.81 -9.22 -0.97
C MET A 42 -13.88 -9.00 0.12
N ALA A 43 -15.10 -9.48 -0.11
CA ALA A 43 -16.18 -9.41 0.89
C ALA A 43 -15.85 -10.20 2.17
N ALA A 44 -15.27 -11.40 2.03
CA ALA A 44 -14.82 -12.19 3.17
C ALA A 44 -13.67 -11.52 3.92
N MET A 45 -12.72 -10.91 3.21
CA MET A 45 -11.61 -10.16 3.82
C MET A 45 -12.14 -9.00 4.65
N GLU A 46 -13.08 -8.21 4.13
CA GLU A 46 -13.70 -7.10 4.86
C GLU A 46 -14.47 -7.58 6.11
N GLU A 47 -15.23 -8.67 5.99
CA GLU A 47 -15.94 -9.26 7.14
C GLU A 47 -14.95 -9.76 8.22
N CYS A 48 -13.89 -10.45 7.80
CA CYS A 48 -12.89 -11.02 8.70
C CYS A 48 -11.92 -9.97 9.25
N GLU A 49 -11.64 -8.87 8.53
CA GLU A 49 -10.76 -7.77 8.96
C GLU A 49 -11.30 -7.07 10.20
N SER A 50 -12.63 -7.11 10.42
CA SER A 50 -13.25 -6.63 11.66
C SER A 50 -12.76 -7.37 12.93
N LEU A 51 -12.17 -8.56 12.79
CA LEU A 51 -11.55 -9.33 13.88
C LEU A 51 -10.11 -8.87 14.17
N LEU A 52 -9.46 -8.21 13.22
CA LEU A 52 -8.13 -7.65 13.42
C LEU A 52 -8.23 -6.38 14.28
N PRO A 53 -7.21 -6.11 15.12
CA PRO A 53 -7.14 -4.85 15.82
C PRO A 53 -7.01 -3.73 14.80
N VAL A 54 -8.03 -2.86 14.75
CA VAL A 54 -7.97 -1.63 13.96
C VAL A 54 -6.81 -0.80 14.47
N ASP A 55 -5.85 -0.48 13.60
CA ASP A 55 -4.83 0.50 13.94
C ASP A 55 -5.52 1.86 14.07
N GLU A 56 -5.60 2.38 15.29
CA GLU A 56 -6.21 3.68 15.57
C GLU A 56 -5.46 4.86 14.92
N ASN A 57 -4.25 4.61 14.42
CA ASN A 57 -3.45 5.57 13.66
C ASN A 57 -3.52 5.32 12.15
N ALA A 58 -4.26 4.29 11.69
CA ALA A 58 -4.49 4.13 10.27
C ALA A 58 -5.28 5.34 9.75
N PRO A 59 -4.77 6.03 8.72
CA PRO A 59 -5.50 7.12 8.08
C PRO A 59 -6.85 6.62 7.55
N SER A 60 -7.88 7.45 7.68
CA SER A 60 -9.19 7.19 7.08
C SER A 60 -9.09 7.13 5.55
N GLU A 61 -10.11 6.58 4.87
CA GLU A 61 -10.14 6.53 3.40
C GLU A 61 -9.97 7.91 2.76
N GLU A 62 -10.53 8.96 3.37
CA GLU A 62 -10.39 10.34 2.90
C GLU A 62 -8.94 10.84 3.09
N GLU A 63 -8.32 10.55 4.24
CA GLU A 63 -6.92 10.90 4.49
C GLU A 63 -5.97 10.13 3.58
N GLN A 64 -6.23 8.85 3.34
CA GLN A 64 -5.46 8.04 2.38
C GLN A 64 -5.56 8.60 0.97
N PHE A 65 -6.76 8.99 0.54
CA PHE A 65 -6.95 9.60 -0.77
C PHE A 65 -6.17 10.92 -0.91
N GLU A 66 -6.16 11.76 0.13
CA GLU A 66 -5.36 12.99 0.13
C GLU A 66 -3.85 12.72 0.13
N ILE A 67 -3.39 11.70 0.86
CA ILE A 67 -1.99 11.25 0.87
C ILE A 67 -1.59 10.76 -0.53
N ASP A 68 -2.41 9.90 -1.14
CA ASP A 68 -2.14 9.36 -2.48
C ASP A 68 -2.11 10.45 -3.54
N LEU A 69 -3.00 11.46 -3.48
CA LEU A 69 -2.96 12.63 -4.36
C LEU A 69 -1.65 13.43 -4.21
N ARG A 70 -1.19 13.62 -2.97
CA ARG A 70 0.08 14.32 -2.70
C ARG A 70 1.27 13.54 -3.26
N ILE A 71 1.29 12.22 -3.08
CA ILE A 71 2.34 11.36 -3.62
C ILE A 71 2.31 11.42 -5.16
N ALA A 72 1.12 11.35 -5.77
CA ALA A 72 0.97 11.44 -7.21
C ALA A 72 1.48 12.77 -7.78
N GLU A 73 1.21 13.88 -7.10
CA GLU A 73 1.76 15.20 -7.45
C GLU A 73 3.29 15.23 -7.36
N CYS A 74 3.85 14.77 -6.23
CA CYS A 74 5.30 14.68 -6.02
C CYS A 74 6.00 13.84 -7.12
N LEU A 75 5.39 12.72 -7.51
CA LEU A 75 5.92 11.86 -8.57
C LEU A 75 5.97 12.57 -9.92
N ARG A 76 4.91 13.31 -10.28
CA ARG A 76 4.88 14.11 -11.51
C ARG A 76 5.95 15.20 -11.51
N GLU A 77 6.22 15.82 -10.37
CA GLU A 77 7.30 16.80 -10.23
C GLU A 77 8.69 16.17 -10.42
N ASN A 78 8.85 14.90 -10.04
CA ASN A 78 10.07 14.13 -10.22
C ASN A 78 10.15 13.40 -11.57
N GLY A 79 9.26 13.69 -12.51
CA GLY A 79 9.29 13.14 -13.87
C GLY A 79 8.57 11.81 -14.06
N VAL A 80 7.91 11.29 -13.02
CA VAL A 80 7.09 10.08 -13.07
C VAL A 80 5.64 10.48 -13.38
N ASP A 81 5.19 10.22 -14.61
CA ASP A 81 3.80 10.53 -15.01
C ASP A 81 2.83 9.49 -14.43
N VAL A 82 2.14 9.88 -13.36
CA VAL A 82 1.12 9.04 -12.70
C VAL A 82 -0.26 9.70 -12.78
N PRO A 83 -1.31 8.94 -13.13
CA PRO A 83 -2.68 9.44 -13.05
C PRO A 83 -3.09 9.68 -11.59
N ASP A 84 -4.04 10.59 -11.38
CA ASP A 84 -4.67 10.74 -10.07
C ASP A 84 -5.42 9.45 -9.69
N PRO A 85 -5.32 8.98 -8.43
CA PRO A 85 -6.11 7.86 -7.93
C PRO A 85 -7.59 8.24 -7.88
N GLU A 86 -8.47 7.24 -7.85
CA GLU A 86 -9.89 7.43 -7.54
C GLU A 86 -10.13 7.09 -6.05
N PRO A 87 -11.13 7.68 -5.38
CA PRO A 87 -11.44 7.34 -4.00
C PRO A 87 -11.69 5.83 -3.83
N GLY A 88 -10.99 5.20 -2.88
CA GLY A 88 -11.06 3.75 -2.65
C GLY A 88 -10.21 2.91 -3.61
N MET A 89 -9.54 3.52 -4.58
CA MET A 89 -8.54 2.88 -5.44
C MET A 89 -7.16 3.42 -5.05
N GLY A 90 -6.27 2.54 -4.58
CA GLY A 90 -4.90 2.92 -4.22
C GLY A 90 -4.11 3.48 -5.41
N LEU A 91 -3.02 4.19 -5.11
CA LEU A 91 -2.18 4.82 -6.12
C LEU A 91 -1.47 3.78 -7.02
N GLY A 92 -1.83 3.77 -8.31
CA GLY A 92 -1.19 2.92 -9.32
C GLY A 92 0.06 3.58 -9.90
N ILE A 93 1.24 3.18 -9.42
CA ILE A 93 2.52 3.74 -9.90
C ILE A 93 3.12 2.86 -11.01
N PRO A 94 3.31 3.39 -12.23
CA PRO A 94 3.89 2.66 -13.35
C PRO A 94 5.43 2.65 -13.25
N ILE A 95 5.98 1.80 -12.36
CA ILE A 95 7.43 1.63 -12.21
C ILE A 95 7.91 0.47 -13.07
N GLU A 96 8.85 0.75 -13.97
CA GLU A 96 9.62 -0.29 -14.65
C GLU A 96 10.77 -0.78 -13.75
N PRO A 97 11.06 -2.09 -13.71
CA PRO A 97 12.06 -2.65 -12.79
C PRO A 97 13.49 -2.19 -13.07
N ASP A 98 13.77 -1.60 -14.24
CA ASP A 98 15.06 -1.06 -14.64
C ASP A 98 15.11 0.49 -14.57
N ASP A 99 14.06 1.14 -14.06
CA ASP A 99 13.99 2.59 -13.93
C ASP A 99 14.35 3.05 -12.51
N ASP A 100 15.65 3.12 -12.26
CA ASP A 100 16.23 3.57 -10.99
C ASP A 100 15.79 5.01 -10.63
N GLU A 101 15.54 5.87 -11.62
CA GLU A 101 15.14 7.26 -11.41
C GLU A 101 13.70 7.34 -10.87
N HIS A 102 12.79 6.57 -11.48
CA HIS A 102 11.41 6.48 -11.02
C HIS A 102 11.31 5.78 -9.65
N MET A 103 12.12 4.74 -9.41
CA MET A 103 12.18 4.09 -8.09
C MET A 103 12.69 5.04 -7.00
N ALA A 104 13.71 5.85 -7.30
CA ALA A 104 14.20 6.86 -6.38
C ALA A 104 13.11 7.90 -6.07
N ALA A 105 12.40 8.38 -7.09
CA ALA A 105 11.29 9.31 -6.93
C ALA A 105 10.18 8.75 -6.04
N VAL A 106 9.78 7.48 -6.24
CA VAL A 106 8.80 6.80 -5.37
C VAL A 106 9.30 6.76 -3.94
N SER A 107 10.53 6.29 -3.71
CA SER A 107 11.08 6.24 -2.35
C SER A 107 11.12 7.61 -1.68
N THR A 108 11.40 8.67 -2.43
CA THR A 108 11.40 10.04 -1.92
C THR A 108 9.98 10.54 -1.61
N CYS A 109 9.01 10.25 -2.47
CA CYS A 109 7.64 10.73 -2.33
C CYS A 109 6.81 9.93 -1.32
N THR A 110 7.02 8.60 -1.18
CA THR A 110 6.31 7.74 -0.23
C THR A 110 6.99 7.66 1.13
N GLY A 111 8.31 7.90 1.19
CA GLY A 111 9.08 7.98 2.44
C GLY A 111 8.95 9.33 3.17
N ALA A 112 8.21 10.28 2.58
CA ALA A 112 8.00 11.63 3.11
C ALA A 112 6.94 11.68 4.24
N GLU A 113 6.92 10.68 5.12
CA GLU A 113 6.14 10.70 6.38
C GLU A 113 6.82 11.49 7.51
N GLU A 114 7.99 12.10 7.28
CA GLU A 114 8.63 13.00 8.24
C GLU A 114 8.72 14.40 7.61
N GLY A 115 7.76 15.25 7.97
CA GLY A 115 7.51 16.53 7.32
C GLY A 115 8.71 17.48 7.22
N GLY A 116 8.76 18.21 6.11
CA GLY A 116 9.70 19.32 5.94
C GLY A 116 9.87 19.66 4.48
N GLY A 117 9.25 20.76 4.05
CA GLY A 117 9.28 21.17 2.65
C GLY A 117 10.67 21.57 2.16
N VAL A 118 10.80 21.56 0.83
CA VAL A 118 11.79 22.28 0.01
C VAL A 118 13.23 22.12 0.46
N GLU A 119 14.01 21.36 -0.32
CA GLU A 119 15.13 21.96 -1.08
C GLU A 119 15.20 21.28 -2.45
N LEU A 120 14.42 21.84 -3.38
CA LEU A 120 14.82 21.93 -4.78
C LEU A 120 16.16 22.69 -4.83
N GLU A 121 17.28 22.04 -4.53
CA GLU A 121 18.56 22.48 -5.09
C GLU A 121 18.64 21.96 -6.52
N SER A 122 17.86 22.64 -7.37
CA SER A 122 18.27 22.83 -8.75
C SER A 122 19.68 23.42 -8.76
N VAL A 123 20.50 22.94 -9.71
CA VAL A 123 21.51 23.71 -10.45
C VAL A 123 23.01 23.32 -10.24
N GLU A 124 23.54 22.72 -11.31
CA GLU A 124 24.90 22.83 -11.91
C GLU A 124 26.04 21.93 -11.41
N GLY A 125 26.24 20.82 -12.14
CA GLY A 125 27.57 20.27 -12.39
C GLY A 125 28.05 20.71 -13.78
N ASP A 126 28.79 21.82 -13.86
CA ASP A 126 29.61 22.18 -15.02
C ASP A 126 31.08 22.31 -14.63
N SER A 127 31.92 21.55 -15.35
CA SER A 127 33.38 21.63 -15.52
C SER A 127 34.32 21.11 -14.42
#